data_AF-X1C0V6-F1
#
_entry.id   AF-X1C0V6-F1
#
_cell.length_a   1.000
_cell.length_b   1.000
_cell.length_c   1.000
_cell.angle_alpha   90.00
_cell.angle_beta   90.00
_cell.angle_gamma   90.00
#
_symmetry.space_group_name_H-M   'P 1'
#
loop_
_entity.id
_entity.type
_entity.pdbx_description
1 polymer ?
#
loop_
_entity_poly.entity_id
_entity_poly.type
_entity_poly.pdbx_seq_one_letter_code
_entity_poly.pdbx_strand_id
1 'polypeptide(L)'
;PMNISSFTFLGHAGDATIPVGYGFAYVQFHRDMNGVLYYKTRVHVHENAHAEGEYAVGLHRYSVSTGEWTELGGLAPTTHGNVAIYKSVFWEDNGQWWETQPPDHSDSFYQSSYNGLSIDRDNNLHFCFSINNITDNKDSTETIYWKSTDGGETFERADGTVISAPVRASGSADVGDIVGANGRYGGDAWAGVHWDGKPIIVYTDYTDQSSANPNSPPQTRLYQSGGTWGAAIDHPYSSSGPGSGVGDGNDYIITYWAINNSTFSGRLYRTRG
;
A
#
# COMPACT_ATOMS: atom_id res chain seq x y z
N PRO A 1 7.67 1.92 -32.54
CA PRO A 1 6.65 2.65 -31.72
C PRO A 1 5.32 2.68 -32.46
N MET A 2 4.24 2.14 -31.87
CA MET A 2 2.90 2.32 -32.44
C MET A 2 2.52 3.80 -32.38
N ASN A 3 2.07 4.33 -33.51
CA ASN A 3 1.66 5.72 -33.63
C ASN A 3 0.32 5.89 -32.89
N ILE A 4 0.32 6.58 -31.75
CA ILE A 4 -0.92 6.94 -31.05
C ILE A 4 -1.49 8.16 -31.78
N SER A 5 -2.37 7.93 -32.76
CA SER A 5 -2.98 8.99 -33.57
C SER A 5 -4.18 9.66 -32.90
N SER A 6 -4.67 9.11 -31.79
CA SER A 6 -5.82 9.66 -31.06
C SER A 6 -5.82 9.22 -29.60
N PHE A 7 -6.29 10.11 -28.73
CA PHE A 7 -6.65 9.80 -27.34
C PHE A 7 -8.15 9.97 -27.19
N THR A 8 -8.81 9.00 -26.57
CA THR A 8 -10.19 9.15 -26.10
C THR A 8 -10.12 9.48 -24.62
N PHE A 9 -10.55 10.68 -24.26
CA PHE A 9 -10.77 11.03 -22.87
C PHE A 9 -11.95 10.19 -22.36
N LEU A 10 -11.70 9.33 -21.36
CA LEU A 10 -12.74 8.50 -20.73
C LEU A 10 -13.48 9.25 -19.60
N GLY A 11 -13.31 10.57 -19.50
CA GLY A 11 -14.13 11.38 -18.60
C GLY A 11 -15.42 11.83 -19.30
N HIS A 12 -16.51 11.86 -18.54
CA HIS A 12 -17.81 12.31 -19.02
C HIS A 12 -17.76 13.81 -19.38
N ALA A 13 -18.49 14.25 -20.41
CA ALA A 13 -18.55 15.66 -20.83
C ALA A 13 -19.45 16.55 -19.94
N GLY A 14 -20.00 16.01 -18.84
CA GLY A 14 -20.78 16.73 -17.81
C GLY A 14 -19.94 16.95 -16.54
N ASP A 15 -20.56 17.42 -15.45
CA ASP A 15 -19.91 17.50 -14.13
C ASP A 15 -19.14 16.19 -13.88
N ALA A 16 -17.82 16.31 -13.81
CA ALA A 16 -16.95 15.17 -13.84
C ALA A 16 -17.33 14.24 -12.68
N THR A 17 -17.60 12.96 -12.98
CA THR A 17 -17.66 11.87 -12.01
C THR A 17 -16.24 11.61 -11.50
N ILE A 18 -15.65 12.61 -10.84
CA ILE A 18 -14.38 12.48 -10.15
C ILE A 18 -14.62 11.47 -9.03
N PRO A 19 -13.65 10.58 -8.75
CA PRO A 19 -13.66 9.81 -7.51
C PRO A 19 -14.07 10.70 -6.33
N VAL A 20 -15.12 10.29 -5.60
CA VAL A 20 -15.59 11.02 -4.42
C VAL A 20 -14.48 11.02 -3.37
N GLY A 21 -14.25 12.16 -2.72
CA GLY A 21 -13.20 12.32 -1.72
C GLY A 21 -12.65 13.75 -1.62
N TYR A 22 -11.76 13.95 -0.67
CA TYR A 22 -11.01 15.19 -0.45
C TYR A 22 -9.56 14.88 -0.05
N GLY A 23 -8.66 15.86 -0.16
CA GLY A 23 -7.28 15.71 0.29
C GLY A 23 -6.46 14.66 -0.47
N PHE A 24 -6.77 14.45 -1.76
CA PHE A 24 -6.11 13.42 -2.57
C PHE A 24 -4.60 13.66 -2.69
N ALA A 25 -3.82 12.63 -2.36
CA ALA A 25 -2.40 12.56 -2.63
C ALA A 25 -2.07 11.23 -3.30
N TYR A 26 -0.93 11.16 -3.99
CA TYR A 26 -0.38 9.90 -4.47
C TYR A 26 -1.28 9.10 -5.42
N VAL A 27 -1.85 9.80 -6.39
CA VAL A 27 -2.73 9.24 -7.40
C VAL A 27 -2.02 8.15 -8.22
N GLN A 28 -2.63 6.96 -8.25
CA GLN A 28 -2.17 5.80 -9.01
C GLN A 28 -3.33 5.18 -9.78
N PHE A 29 -3.09 4.82 -11.04
CA PHE A 29 -4.04 4.09 -11.87
C PHE A 29 -3.52 2.68 -12.13
N HIS A 30 -4.36 1.68 -11.92
CA HIS A 30 -4.04 0.28 -12.14
C HIS A 30 -5.07 -0.34 -13.09
N ARG A 31 -4.61 -1.16 -14.03
CA ARG A 31 -5.50 -1.88 -14.94
C ARG A 31 -5.30 -3.37 -14.73
N ASP A 32 -6.41 -4.09 -14.56
CA ASP A 32 -6.38 -5.54 -14.48
C ASP A 32 -6.23 -6.20 -15.88
N MET A 33 -6.22 -7.53 -15.93
CA MET A 33 -6.13 -8.30 -17.19
C MET A 33 -7.42 -8.25 -18.02
N ASN A 34 -8.56 -7.92 -17.41
CA ASN A 34 -9.84 -7.75 -18.09
C ASN A 34 -10.05 -6.31 -18.61
N GLY A 35 -9.12 -5.40 -18.33
CA GLY A 35 -9.21 -4.00 -18.72
C GLY A 35 -9.97 -3.10 -17.74
N VAL A 36 -10.39 -3.62 -16.58
CA VAL A 36 -10.99 -2.82 -15.50
C VAL A 36 -9.95 -1.85 -14.97
N LEU A 37 -10.34 -0.59 -14.81
CA LEU A 37 -9.47 0.47 -14.32
C LEU A 37 -9.78 0.76 -12.86
N TYR A 38 -8.73 0.79 -12.05
CA TYR A 38 -8.74 1.16 -10.65
C TYR A 38 -8.01 2.49 -10.46
N TYR A 39 -8.54 3.32 -9.58
CA TYR A 39 -7.93 4.56 -9.11
C TYR A 39 -7.65 4.41 -7.61
N LYS A 40 -6.38 4.49 -7.24
CA LYS A 40 -5.91 4.36 -5.87
C LYS A 40 -5.26 5.68 -5.45
N THR A 41 -5.53 6.09 -4.22
CA THR A 41 -5.11 7.39 -3.72
C THR A 41 -4.97 7.33 -2.20
N ARG A 42 -4.17 8.24 -1.65
CA ARG A 42 -4.28 8.59 -0.23
C ARG A 42 -5.35 9.67 -0.13
N VAL A 43 -6.34 9.47 0.72
CA VAL A 43 -7.53 10.32 0.82
C VAL A 43 -7.76 10.74 2.27
N HIS A 44 -8.31 11.93 2.49
CA HIS A 44 -8.90 12.28 3.78
C HIS A 44 -10.13 11.41 3.99
N VAL A 45 -10.27 10.79 5.16
CA VAL A 45 -11.50 10.08 5.53
C VAL A 45 -12.31 10.83 6.58
N HIS A 46 -11.72 11.82 7.25
CA HIS A 46 -12.39 12.71 8.22
C HIS A 46 -12.31 14.18 7.78
N GLU A 47 -13.17 15.04 8.32
CA GLU A 47 -13.23 16.48 7.96
C GLU A 47 -12.16 17.36 8.61
N ASN A 48 -11.45 16.86 9.63
CA ASN A 48 -10.45 17.65 10.35
C ASN A 48 -9.12 17.65 9.63
N ALA A 49 -8.65 18.85 9.29
CA ALA A 49 -7.33 19.06 8.71
C ALA A 49 -6.21 18.71 9.70
N HIS A 50 -5.34 17.78 9.32
CA HIS A 50 -4.06 17.44 9.93
C HIS A 50 -4.11 16.81 11.34
N ALA A 51 -4.86 15.71 11.49
CA ALA A 51 -4.91 14.91 12.73
C ALA A 51 -4.44 13.46 12.51
N GLU A 52 -4.07 12.76 13.60
CA GLU A 52 -3.89 11.30 13.53
C GLU A 52 -5.20 10.64 13.06
N GLY A 53 -5.10 9.61 12.23
CA GLY A 53 -6.29 8.96 11.69
C GLY A 53 -6.94 9.70 10.52
N GLU A 54 -6.44 10.84 10.06
CA GLU A 54 -7.11 11.62 9.01
C GLU A 54 -7.05 10.96 7.62
N TYR A 55 -5.94 10.31 7.28
CA TYR A 55 -5.71 9.74 5.95
C TYR A 55 -5.93 8.23 5.90
N ALA A 56 -6.37 7.76 4.74
CA ALA A 56 -6.59 6.36 4.44
C ALA A 56 -6.15 6.03 3.00
N VAL A 57 -6.27 4.75 2.63
CA VAL A 57 -6.16 4.33 1.22
C VAL A 57 -7.56 4.28 0.61
N GLY A 58 -7.84 5.24 -0.27
CA GLY A 58 -9.01 5.24 -1.13
C GLY A 58 -8.78 4.36 -2.35
N LEU A 59 -9.79 3.59 -2.72
CA LEU A 59 -9.80 2.78 -3.94
C LEU A 59 -11.13 2.94 -4.65
N HIS A 60 -11.07 3.22 -5.94
CA HIS A 60 -12.24 3.34 -6.79
C HIS A 60 -12.09 2.42 -8.00
N ARG A 61 -13.20 1.82 -8.44
CA ARG A 61 -13.27 0.98 -9.64
C ARG A 61 -14.11 1.68 -10.71
N TYR A 62 -13.59 1.78 -11.92
CA TYR A 62 -14.29 2.38 -13.05
C TYR A 62 -15.17 1.35 -13.76
N SER A 63 -16.43 1.72 -13.98
CA SER A 63 -17.38 0.96 -14.76
C SER A 63 -17.45 1.54 -16.18
N VAL A 64 -16.99 0.77 -17.17
CA VAL A 64 -17.04 1.20 -18.58
C VAL A 64 -18.48 1.31 -19.09
N SER A 65 -19.40 0.48 -18.59
CA SER A 65 -20.79 0.48 -19.03
C SER A 65 -21.58 1.70 -18.57
N THR A 66 -21.24 2.25 -17.40
CA THR A 66 -21.91 3.44 -16.83
C THR A 66 -21.09 4.71 -16.95
N GLY A 67 -19.77 4.60 -17.18
CA GLY A 67 -18.86 5.76 -17.17
C GLY A 67 -18.62 6.34 -15.78
N GLU A 68 -18.87 5.57 -14.73
CA GLU A 68 -18.85 6.01 -13.34
C GLU A 68 -17.77 5.30 -12.52
N TRP A 69 -17.33 5.95 -11.44
CA TRP A 69 -16.44 5.38 -10.44
C TRP A 69 -17.24 4.90 -9.24
N THR A 70 -16.98 3.68 -8.79
CA THR A 70 -17.51 3.13 -7.53
C THR A 70 -16.42 3.17 -6.48
N GLU A 71 -16.69 3.81 -5.34
CA GLU A 71 -15.81 3.81 -4.18
C GLU A 71 -15.91 2.47 -3.43
N LEU A 72 -14.76 1.86 -3.13
CA LEU A 72 -14.64 0.54 -2.52
C LEU A 72 -14.24 0.62 -1.04
N GLY A 73 -14.53 -0.46 -0.30
CA GLY A 73 -14.23 -0.57 1.13
C GLY A 73 -15.34 -0.03 2.05
N GLY A 74 -14.95 0.40 3.24
CA GLY A 74 -15.84 0.80 4.33
C GLY A 74 -15.49 2.17 4.91
N LEU A 75 -16.38 2.70 5.76
CA LEU A 75 -16.08 3.91 6.54
C LEU A 75 -15.16 3.55 7.71
N ALA A 76 -14.14 4.37 7.94
CA ALA A 76 -13.30 4.24 9.13
C ALA A 76 -14.12 4.51 10.42
N PRO A 77 -13.70 3.97 11.57
CA PRO A 77 -14.29 4.33 12.86
C PRO A 77 -14.21 5.84 13.13
N THR A 78 -15.16 6.33 13.94
CA THR A 78 -15.08 7.68 14.50
C THR A 78 -13.87 7.78 15.41
N THR A 79 -12.98 8.74 15.13
CA THR A 79 -11.69 8.87 15.82
C THR A 79 -11.46 10.33 16.19
N HIS A 80 -11.04 10.59 17.43
CA HIS A 80 -10.91 11.95 17.99
C HIS A 80 -12.16 12.84 17.83
N GLY A 81 -13.35 12.23 17.87
CA GLY A 81 -14.62 12.94 17.69
C GLY A 81 -15.01 13.22 16.23
N ASN A 82 -14.18 12.79 15.27
CA ASN A 82 -14.41 13.01 13.84
C ASN A 82 -15.04 11.78 13.22
N VAL A 83 -16.18 11.98 12.55
CA VAL A 83 -16.91 10.92 11.84
C VAL A 83 -16.31 10.74 10.46
N ALA A 84 -16.05 9.50 10.06
CA ALA A 84 -15.54 9.24 8.72
C ALA A 84 -16.63 9.49 7.67
N ILE A 85 -16.27 10.20 6.59
CA ILE A 85 -17.18 10.62 5.52
C ILE A 85 -16.84 10.01 4.16
N TYR A 86 -15.64 9.47 3.99
CA TYR A 86 -15.21 8.80 2.77
C TYR A 86 -14.80 7.36 3.07
N LYS A 87 -15.06 6.44 2.13
CA LYS A 87 -14.70 5.04 2.32
C LYS A 87 -13.23 4.84 2.02
N SER A 88 -12.69 3.78 2.61
CA SER A 88 -11.33 3.34 2.37
C SER A 88 -11.25 1.82 2.44
N VAL A 89 -10.23 1.28 1.77
CA VAL A 89 -9.90 -0.15 1.85
C VAL A 89 -8.92 -0.44 2.99
N PHE A 90 -8.25 0.60 3.49
CA PHE A 90 -7.31 0.52 4.61
C PHE A 90 -7.22 1.86 5.32
N TRP A 91 -7.14 1.80 6.66
CA TRP A 91 -7.08 2.95 7.54
C TRP A 91 -6.41 2.60 8.87
N GLU A 92 -5.69 3.55 9.46
CA GLU A 92 -5.19 3.44 10.84
C GLU A 92 -5.40 4.73 11.60
N ASP A 93 -5.58 4.62 12.91
CA ASP A 93 -5.77 5.74 13.84
C ASP A 93 -4.50 6.52 14.15
N ASN A 94 -3.32 5.96 13.91
CA ASN A 94 -2.06 6.65 14.18
C ASN A 94 -1.39 7.16 12.90
N GLY A 95 -0.66 8.27 12.99
CA GLY A 95 0.27 8.70 11.96
C GLY A 95 1.69 8.84 12.51
N GLN A 96 2.62 9.27 11.66
CA GLN A 96 4.04 9.38 11.97
C GLN A 96 4.36 10.73 12.61
N TRP A 97 5.07 10.70 13.74
CA TRP A 97 5.52 11.88 14.46
C TRP A 97 6.80 12.47 13.85
N TRP A 98 6.90 13.79 13.71
CA TRP A 98 8.08 14.49 13.18
C TRP A 98 8.66 15.46 14.23
N GLU A 99 9.99 15.43 14.46
CA GLU A 99 10.66 16.28 15.49
C GLU A 99 10.56 17.77 15.25
N THR A 100 10.46 18.18 13.99
CA THR A 100 10.41 19.60 13.59
C THR A 100 9.00 19.98 13.18
N GLN A 101 7.99 19.60 13.95
CA GLN A 101 6.66 20.11 13.71
C GLN A 101 6.62 21.63 13.97
N PRO A 102 6.00 22.40 13.08
CA PRO A 102 5.68 23.80 13.36
C PRO A 102 4.99 23.92 14.72
N PRO A 103 5.18 25.01 15.49
CA PRO A 103 4.61 25.16 16.83
C PRO A 103 3.07 25.06 16.90
N ASP A 104 2.39 25.16 15.76
CA ASP A 104 0.94 25.06 15.56
C ASP A 104 0.47 23.69 15.04
N HIS A 105 1.39 22.74 14.85
CA HIS A 105 1.08 21.34 14.57
C HIS A 105 1.60 20.50 15.76
N SER A 106 0.69 19.94 16.55
CA SER A 106 1.02 19.12 17.71
C SER A 106 0.97 17.62 17.45
N ASP A 107 0.51 17.18 16.27
CA ASP A 107 -0.03 15.83 16.10
C ASP A 107 0.68 15.03 15.00
N SER A 108 0.83 13.72 15.21
CA SER A 108 1.42 12.75 14.28
C SER A 108 0.49 12.47 13.10
N PHE A 109 0.33 13.42 12.17
CA PHE A 109 -0.69 13.32 11.13
C PHE A 109 -0.28 12.53 9.88
N TYR A 110 1.03 12.31 9.65
CA TYR A 110 1.47 11.73 8.37
C TYR A 110 1.27 10.21 8.36
N GLN A 111 0.29 9.72 7.60
CA GLN A 111 0.14 8.28 7.33
C GLN A 111 0.78 7.91 5.98
N SER A 112 1.81 7.06 6.05
CA SER A 112 2.58 6.59 4.89
C SER A 112 1.87 5.41 4.21
N SER A 113 0.89 5.70 3.36
CA SER A 113 0.18 4.66 2.59
C SER A 113 0.41 4.81 1.08
N TYR A 114 1.67 5.09 0.69
CA TYR A 114 2.00 5.53 -0.67
C TYR A 114 2.02 4.41 -1.71
N ASN A 115 2.64 3.28 -1.41
CA ASN A 115 2.79 2.14 -2.30
C ASN A 115 2.16 0.93 -1.64
N GLY A 116 1.52 0.07 -2.43
CA GLY A 116 0.97 -1.15 -1.85
C GLY A 116 0.05 -1.97 -2.74
N LEU A 117 -0.47 -1.42 -3.85
CA LEU A 117 -1.37 -2.16 -4.73
C LEU A 117 -0.60 -2.83 -5.89
N SER A 118 -0.78 -4.14 -6.03
CA SER A 118 -0.50 -4.89 -7.26
C SER A 118 -1.70 -5.72 -7.69
N ILE A 119 -1.76 -6.06 -8.98
CA ILE A 119 -2.81 -6.90 -9.55
C ILE A 119 -2.14 -8.11 -10.20
N ASP A 120 -2.58 -9.30 -9.84
CA ASP A 120 -2.04 -10.53 -10.41
C ASP A 120 -2.71 -10.90 -11.76
N ARG A 121 -2.31 -12.04 -12.32
CA ARG A 121 -2.83 -12.53 -13.61
C ARG A 121 -4.28 -12.99 -13.54
N ASP A 122 -4.75 -13.34 -12.35
CA ASP A 122 -6.09 -13.85 -12.07
C ASP A 122 -7.01 -12.69 -11.59
N ASN A 123 -6.52 -11.44 -11.70
CA ASN A 123 -7.17 -10.19 -11.28
C ASN A 123 -7.40 -10.05 -9.77
N ASN A 124 -6.62 -10.77 -8.96
CA ASN A 124 -6.60 -10.53 -7.53
C ASN A 124 -5.86 -9.23 -7.24
N LEU A 125 -6.45 -8.39 -6.39
CA LEU A 125 -5.84 -7.16 -5.90
C LEU A 125 -5.03 -7.50 -4.65
N HIS A 126 -3.74 -7.25 -4.65
CA HIS A 126 -2.86 -7.47 -3.50
C HIS A 126 -2.47 -6.13 -2.89
N PHE A 127 -2.56 -6.04 -1.56
CA PHE A 127 -2.29 -4.84 -0.80
C PHE A 127 -1.20 -5.11 0.22
N CYS A 128 -0.24 -4.20 0.34
CA CYS A 128 0.71 -4.22 1.44
C CYS A 128 1.18 -2.82 1.80
N PHE A 129 1.20 -2.50 3.09
CA PHE A 129 1.60 -1.19 3.58
C PHE A 129 2.42 -1.33 4.86
N SER A 130 3.41 -0.44 5.02
CA SER A 130 4.08 -0.21 6.28
C SER A 130 3.32 0.85 7.03
N ILE A 131 2.95 0.59 8.27
CA ILE A 131 2.00 1.43 9.00
C ILE A 131 2.54 1.74 10.38
N ASN A 132 2.15 2.87 10.94
CA ASN A 132 2.40 3.18 12.33
C ASN A 132 1.13 2.88 13.12
N ASN A 133 1.24 2.05 14.16
CA ASN A 133 0.16 1.64 15.06
C ASN A 133 0.53 1.99 16.51
N ILE A 134 1.53 2.86 16.70
CA ILE A 134 1.96 3.39 17.98
C ILE A 134 1.89 4.92 17.93
N THR A 135 1.13 5.51 18.85
CA THR A 135 1.06 6.97 19.04
C THR A 135 2.45 7.58 19.28
N ASP A 136 2.69 8.76 18.72
CA ASP A 136 3.95 9.51 18.83
C ASP A 136 5.20 8.77 18.29
N ASN A 137 5.02 7.72 17.49
CA ASN A 137 6.15 7.03 16.85
C ASN A 137 6.51 7.66 15.50
N LYS A 138 7.81 7.73 15.20
CA LYS A 138 8.30 8.33 13.95
C LYS A 138 8.19 7.40 12.74
N ASP A 139 8.27 6.11 13.00
CA ASP A 139 8.45 5.10 11.98
C ASP A 139 7.21 4.21 11.87
N SER A 140 7.15 3.39 10.84
CA SER A 140 6.15 2.34 10.79
C SER A 140 6.53 1.23 11.78
N THR A 141 5.56 0.61 12.43
CA THR A 141 5.71 -0.40 13.49
C THR A 141 5.27 -1.79 13.03
N GLU A 142 4.51 -1.84 11.93
CA GLU A 142 4.08 -3.07 11.27
C GLU A 142 4.18 -2.95 9.76
N THR A 143 4.31 -4.11 9.11
CA THR A 143 4.00 -4.31 7.70
C THR A 143 2.81 -5.24 7.60
N ILE A 144 1.76 -4.80 6.92
CA ILE A 144 0.51 -5.55 6.80
C ILE A 144 0.25 -5.96 5.35
N TYR A 145 -0.42 -7.10 5.17
CA TYR A 145 -0.84 -7.61 3.88
C TYR A 145 -2.30 -8.07 3.88
N TRP A 146 -2.98 -7.89 2.76
CA TRP A 146 -4.25 -8.54 2.46
C TRP A 146 -4.47 -8.55 0.95
N LYS A 147 -5.54 -9.21 0.50
CA LYS A 147 -5.93 -9.22 -0.91
C LYS A 147 -7.44 -9.16 -1.09
N SER A 148 -7.87 -8.98 -2.32
CA SER A 148 -9.25 -9.15 -2.77
C SER A 148 -9.26 -9.99 -4.05
N THR A 149 -10.16 -10.95 -4.13
CA THR A 149 -10.32 -11.86 -5.29
C THR A 149 -11.56 -11.56 -6.12
N ASP A 150 -12.31 -10.52 -5.77
CA ASP A 150 -13.58 -10.13 -6.40
C ASP A 150 -13.57 -8.67 -6.88
N GLY A 151 -12.37 -8.13 -7.11
CA GLY A 151 -12.18 -6.78 -7.63
C GLY A 151 -12.47 -5.69 -6.59
N GLY A 152 -12.28 -5.99 -5.30
CA GLY A 152 -12.31 -5.07 -4.17
C GLY A 152 -13.64 -4.97 -3.42
N GLU A 153 -14.55 -5.94 -3.62
CA GLU A 153 -15.84 -5.99 -2.89
C GLU A 153 -15.65 -6.63 -1.51
N THR A 154 -14.86 -7.71 -1.43
CA THR A 154 -14.45 -8.36 -0.19
C THR A 154 -12.94 -8.45 -0.10
N PHE A 155 -12.45 -8.59 1.14
CA PHE A 155 -11.03 -8.66 1.44
C PHE A 155 -10.75 -9.92 2.25
N GLU A 156 -9.57 -10.49 2.04
CA GLU A 156 -9.11 -11.68 2.75
C GLU A 156 -7.62 -11.60 3.06
N ARG A 157 -7.22 -12.31 4.11
CA ARG A 157 -5.82 -12.59 4.41
C ARG A 157 -5.21 -13.50 3.34
N ALA A 158 -3.90 -13.70 3.40
CA ALA A 158 -3.18 -14.62 2.52
C ALA A 158 -3.71 -16.07 2.61
N ASP A 159 -4.21 -16.47 3.78
CA ASP A 159 -4.79 -17.80 4.02
C ASP A 159 -6.25 -17.96 3.55
N GLY A 160 -6.85 -16.90 2.99
CA GLY A 160 -8.24 -16.88 2.54
C GLY A 160 -9.26 -16.54 3.64
N THR A 161 -8.82 -16.21 4.85
CA THR A 161 -9.72 -15.72 5.90
C THR A 161 -10.29 -14.37 5.51
N VAL A 162 -11.62 -14.29 5.35
CA VAL A 162 -12.33 -13.05 5.04
C VAL A 162 -12.21 -12.05 6.20
N ILE A 163 -11.94 -10.78 5.84
CA ILE A 163 -11.83 -9.65 6.77
C ILE A 163 -12.67 -8.46 6.28
N SER A 164 -13.05 -7.59 7.21
CA SER A 164 -13.80 -6.38 6.93
C SER A 164 -12.89 -5.23 6.47
N ALA A 165 -13.46 -4.30 5.68
CA ALA A 165 -12.83 -3.03 5.36
C ALA A 165 -13.39 -1.88 6.23
N PRO A 166 -12.62 -0.80 6.48
CA PRO A 166 -11.21 -0.67 6.11
C PRO A 166 -10.33 -1.65 6.90
N VAL A 167 -9.33 -2.23 6.23
CA VAL A 167 -8.38 -3.14 6.86
C VAL A 167 -7.50 -2.36 7.83
N ARG A 168 -7.07 -3.01 8.93
CA ARG A 168 -6.25 -2.46 10.02
C ARG A 168 -5.15 -3.44 10.48
N ALA A 169 -4.24 -3.01 11.34
CA ALA A 169 -3.27 -3.82 12.09
C ALA A 169 -3.82 -4.26 13.44
N SER A 170 -4.77 -3.52 14.00
CA SER A 170 -5.36 -3.77 15.30
C SER A 170 -6.89 -3.87 15.19
N GLY A 171 -7.49 -4.68 16.06
CA GLY A 171 -8.91 -5.02 15.98
C GLY A 171 -9.15 -6.52 16.01
N SER A 172 -10.33 -6.96 15.54
CA SER A 172 -10.70 -8.38 15.57
C SER A 172 -11.23 -8.92 14.23
N ALA A 173 -11.99 -8.12 13.47
CA ALA A 173 -12.63 -8.56 12.23
C ALA A 173 -12.01 -7.95 10.95
N ASP A 174 -11.22 -6.89 11.11
CA ASP A 174 -10.65 -6.04 10.06
C ASP A 174 -9.11 -6.14 10.01
N VAL A 175 -8.52 -7.07 10.76
CA VAL A 175 -7.06 -7.18 10.86
C VAL A 175 -6.49 -7.97 9.68
N GLY A 176 -5.61 -7.33 8.90
CA GLY A 176 -4.83 -7.98 7.84
C GLY A 176 -3.76 -8.95 8.39
N ASP A 177 -2.98 -9.56 7.50
CA ASP A 177 -1.82 -10.33 7.92
C ASP A 177 -0.68 -9.42 8.35
N ILE A 178 -0.24 -9.55 9.59
CA ILE A 178 0.97 -8.87 10.07
C ILE A 178 2.19 -9.65 9.56
N VAL A 179 2.86 -9.11 8.53
CA VAL A 179 4.04 -9.70 7.86
C VAL A 179 5.32 -9.36 8.61
N GLY A 180 5.38 -8.16 9.18
CA GLY A 180 6.42 -7.70 10.10
C GLY A 180 5.77 -6.98 11.28
N ALA A 181 6.22 -7.27 12.51
CA ALA A 181 5.67 -6.71 13.75
C ALA A 181 6.77 -6.14 14.64
N ASN A 182 6.43 -5.16 15.49
CA ASN A 182 7.31 -4.59 16.52
C ASN A 182 8.69 -4.13 16.01
N GLY A 183 8.76 -3.74 14.74
CA GLY A 183 9.99 -3.30 14.09
C GLY A 183 10.03 -1.79 13.99
N ARG A 184 11.10 -1.30 13.37
CA ARG A 184 11.16 0.07 12.88
C ARG A 184 11.19 -0.03 11.37
N TYR A 185 10.04 0.13 10.74
CA TYR A 185 9.88 -0.08 9.31
C TYR A 185 9.91 1.24 8.54
N GLY A 186 10.50 1.21 7.35
CA GLY A 186 10.35 2.30 6.39
C GLY A 186 8.92 2.37 5.87
N GLY A 187 8.46 3.55 5.47
CA GLY A 187 7.09 3.79 4.97
C GLY A 187 6.75 3.14 3.61
N ASP A 188 7.69 2.38 3.04
CA ASP A 188 7.65 1.84 1.68
C ASP A 188 7.60 0.30 1.69
N ALA A 189 6.49 -0.29 2.14
CA ALA A 189 6.20 -1.70 1.84
C ALA A 189 5.55 -1.84 0.46
N TRP A 190 5.69 -3.02 -0.13
CA TRP A 190 5.08 -3.34 -1.41
C TRP A 190 4.78 -4.83 -1.54
N ALA A 191 3.63 -5.14 -2.15
CA ALA A 191 3.25 -6.49 -2.54
C ALA A 191 3.54 -6.72 -4.02
N GLY A 192 4.40 -7.70 -4.29
CA GLY A 192 4.51 -8.36 -5.58
C GLY A 192 3.74 -9.66 -5.62
N VAL A 193 3.66 -10.25 -6.82
CA VAL A 193 3.00 -11.54 -7.01
C VAL A 193 3.89 -12.42 -7.88
N HIS A 194 4.12 -13.63 -7.40
CA HIS A 194 4.84 -14.69 -8.09
C HIS A 194 3.98 -15.28 -9.23
N TRP A 195 4.59 -16.03 -10.15
CA TRP A 195 3.89 -16.54 -11.34
C TRP A 195 2.75 -17.52 -11.01
N ASP A 196 2.80 -18.15 -9.85
CA ASP A 196 1.78 -19.07 -9.33
C ASP A 196 0.70 -18.36 -8.49
N GLY A 197 0.68 -17.03 -8.48
CA GLY A 197 -0.30 -16.22 -7.74
C GLY A 197 0.05 -15.98 -6.26
N LYS A 198 1.23 -16.45 -5.78
CA LYS A 198 1.62 -16.23 -4.39
C LYS A 198 2.14 -14.81 -4.17
N PRO A 199 1.72 -14.13 -3.09
CA PRO A 199 2.25 -12.81 -2.76
C PRO A 199 3.72 -12.89 -2.32
N ILE A 200 4.50 -11.91 -2.77
CA ILE A 200 5.87 -11.62 -2.34
C ILE A 200 5.84 -10.25 -1.68
N ILE A 201 6.21 -10.17 -0.41
CA ILE A 201 6.18 -8.91 0.33
C ILE A 201 7.59 -8.39 0.54
N VAL A 202 7.79 -7.14 0.18
CA VAL A 202 9.06 -6.43 0.35
C VAL A 202 8.84 -5.25 1.28
N TYR A 203 9.69 -5.14 2.29
CA TYR A 203 9.65 -4.05 3.28
C TYR A 203 11.07 -3.78 3.78
N THR A 204 11.27 -2.64 4.46
CA THR A 204 12.56 -2.28 5.06
C THR A 204 12.42 -2.29 6.56
N ASP A 205 13.28 -3.04 7.26
CA ASP A 205 13.36 -3.08 8.73
C ASP A 205 14.71 -2.50 9.18
N TYR A 206 14.68 -1.50 10.06
CA TYR A 206 15.86 -0.87 10.63
C TYR A 206 16.30 -1.64 11.89
N THR A 207 17.24 -2.57 11.71
CA THR A 207 17.66 -3.53 12.76
C THR A 207 18.49 -2.91 13.90
N ASP A 208 19.03 -1.69 13.75
CA ASP A 208 19.66 -0.95 14.85
C ASP A 208 18.70 0.14 15.36
N GLN A 209 18.08 -0.12 16.51
CA GLN A 209 17.16 0.81 17.17
C GLN A 209 17.88 1.99 17.83
N SER A 210 19.20 1.93 18.00
CA SER A 210 20.01 2.99 18.63
C SER A 210 20.55 4.01 17.61
N SER A 211 20.70 3.59 16.35
CA SER A 211 21.01 4.47 15.25
C SER A 211 20.25 4.00 14.02
N ALA A 212 19.27 4.78 13.55
CA ALA A 212 18.59 4.51 12.28
C ALA A 212 19.67 4.46 11.20
N ASN A 213 20.13 3.26 10.84
CA ASN A 213 21.08 3.12 9.75
C ASN A 213 20.24 3.08 8.48
N PRO A 214 20.25 4.14 7.67
CA PRO A 214 19.51 4.15 6.42
C PRO A 214 20.01 3.09 5.44
N ASN A 215 21.14 2.44 5.73
CA ASN A 215 21.67 1.32 4.95
C ASN A 215 21.23 -0.05 5.49
N SER A 216 20.13 -0.14 6.25
CA SER A 216 19.58 -1.45 6.67
C SER A 216 19.03 -2.17 5.43
N PRO A 217 19.45 -3.40 5.14
CA PRO A 217 19.07 -4.09 3.90
C PRO A 217 17.56 -4.30 3.86
N PRO A 218 16.92 -4.12 2.69
CA PRO A 218 15.52 -4.47 2.55
C PRO A 218 15.32 -5.98 2.74
N GLN A 219 14.18 -6.33 3.31
CA GLN A 219 13.77 -7.69 3.60
C GLN A 219 12.63 -8.12 2.66
N THR A 220 12.65 -9.40 2.28
CA THR A 220 11.57 -10.03 1.52
C THR A 220 11.03 -11.25 2.24
N ARG A 221 9.72 -11.44 2.19
CA ARG A 221 9.03 -12.68 2.59
C ARG A 221 8.17 -13.20 1.45
N LEU A 222 8.19 -14.52 1.25
CA LEU A 222 7.33 -15.23 0.32
C LEU A 222 6.27 -16.01 1.09
N TYR A 223 5.01 -15.94 0.65
CA TYR A 223 3.97 -16.78 1.22
C TYR A 223 4.10 -18.23 0.76
N GLN A 224 4.04 -19.17 1.70
CA GLN A 224 4.27 -20.60 1.43
C GLN A 224 2.95 -21.37 1.31
N SER A 225 2.98 -22.50 0.61
CA SER A 225 1.81 -23.37 0.41
C SER A 225 1.24 -23.99 1.69
N GLY A 226 1.91 -23.82 2.84
CA GLY A 226 1.46 -24.25 4.16
C GLY A 226 0.65 -23.21 4.93
N GLY A 227 0.31 -22.07 4.32
CA GLY A 227 -0.46 -21.02 4.97
C GLY A 227 0.39 -20.05 5.83
N THR A 228 1.71 -20.12 5.71
CA THR A 228 2.64 -19.34 6.55
C THR A 228 3.56 -18.47 5.70
N TRP A 229 3.90 -17.29 6.22
CA TRP A 229 4.99 -16.49 5.68
C TRP A 229 6.33 -17.19 5.88
N GLY A 230 7.16 -17.23 4.83
CA GLY A 230 8.53 -17.70 4.93
C GLY A 230 9.38 -16.82 5.85
N ALA A 231 10.60 -17.31 6.15
CA ALA A 231 11.60 -16.50 6.83
C ALA A 231 11.94 -15.23 6.02
N ALA A 232 12.24 -14.14 6.72
CA ALA A 232 12.75 -12.93 6.07
C ALA A 232 14.10 -13.23 5.41
N ILE A 233 14.27 -12.75 4.18
CA ILE A 233 15.52 -12.86 3.42
C ILE A 233 16.06 -11.45 3.23
N ASP A 234 17.30 -11.23 3.68
CA ASP A 234 18.01 -9.98 3.46
C ASP A 234 18.49 -9.88 2.00
N HIS A 235 18.26 -8.74 1.36
CA HIS A 235 18.81 -8.47 0.03
C HIS A 235 20.01 -7.52 0.12
N PRO A 236 21.13 -7.82 -0.56
CA PRO A 236 22.25 -6.88 -0.62
C PRO A 236 21.81 -5.62 -1.37
N TYR A 237 22.20 -4.43 -0.85
CA TYR A 237 22.20 -3.17 -1.61
C TYR A 237 23.19 -3.26 -2.77
N SER A 238 22.85 -3.99 -3.82
CA SER A 238 23.70 -4.11 -5.02
C SER A 238 23.17 -3.30 -6.18
N SER A 239 22.44 -2.21 -5.88
CA SER A 239 21.84 -1.38 -6.91
C SER A 239 21.64 0.06 -6.47
N SER A 240 22.63 0.92 -6.71
CA SER A 240 22.49 2.37 -6.58
C SER A 240 21.94 3.03 -7.86
N GLY A 241 21.37 2.26 -8.79
CA GLY A 241 20.89 2.77 -10.06
C GLY A 241 19.66 2.03 -10.59
N PRO A 242 18.77 2.71 -11.32
CA PRO A 242 17.66 2.08 -12.04
C PRO A 242 18.22 1.17 -13.15
N GLY A 243 18.52 -0.09 -12.84
CA GLY A 243 19.02 -1.06 -13.82
C GLY A 243 19.84 -2.22 -13.26
N SER A 244 20.29 -2.15 -12.02
CA SER A 244 21.01 -3.25 -11.36
C SER A 244 20.01 -4.19 -10.69
N GLY A 245 19.62 -5.25 -11.40
CA GLY A 245 18.83 -6.32 -10.81
C GLY A 245 19.65 -7.08 -9.77
N VAL A 246 19.08 -7.30 -8.58
CA VAL A 246 19.61 -8.28 -7.64
C VAL A 246 19.01 -9.65 -8.03
N GLY A 247 19.82 -10.51 -8.67
CA GLY A 247 19.45 -11.91 -8.97
C GLY A 247 19.59 -12.80 -7.72
N ASP A 248 19.25 -14.10 -7.71
CA ASP A 248 18.64 -15.01 -8.68
C ASP A 248 17.91 -16.08 -7.84
N GLY A 249 16.61 -16.21 -8.08
CA GLY A 249 15.84 -17.38 -7.68
C GLY A 249 14.86 -17.72 -8.78
N ASN A 250 15.37 -18.19 -9.93
CA ASN A 250 14.68 -18.69 -11.13
C ASN A 250 13.59 -17.80 -11.80
N ASP A 251 12.84 -16.94 -11.10
CA ASP A 251 11.60 -16.35 -11.65
C ASP A 251 11.37 -14.85 -11.35
N TYR A 252 12.25 -14.18 -10.59
CA TYR A 252 12.12 -12.74 -10.33
C TYR A 252 13.44 -12.00 -10.08
N ILE A 253 13.44 -10.71 -10.42
CA ILE A 253 14.49 -9.74 -10.10
C ILE A 253 13.88 -8.70 -9.17
N ILE A 254 14.50 -8.45 -8.02
CA ILE A 254 14.14 -7.27 -7.20
C ILE A 254 15.16 -6.19 -7.50
N THR A 255 14.71 -5.01 -7.90
CA THR A 255 15.54 -3.81 -7.88
C THR A 255 15.12 -2.94 -6.72
N TYR A 256 16.09 -2.31 -6.09
CA TYR A 256 15.85 -1.24 -5.13
C TYR A 256 16.42 0.06 -5.69
N TRP A 257 15.72 1.15 -5.46
CA TRP A 257 16.21 2.50 -5.66
C TRP A 257 16.10 3.25 -4.34
N ALA A 258 17.26 3.53 -3.74
CA ALA A 258 17.39 4.54 -2.68
C ALA A 258 17.44 5.95 -3.32
N ILE A 259 16.34 6.70 -3.24
CA ILE A 259 16.36 8.13 -3.55
C ILE A 259 16.78 8.79 -2.24
N ASN A 260 18.09 8.91 -1.95
CA ASN A 260 18.69 9.38 -0.68
C ASN A 260 18.68 8.36 0.50
N ASN A 261 19.22 8.77 1.66
CA ASN A 261 19.29 7.99 2.90
C ASN A 261 17.92 7.71 3.57
N SER A 262 16.78 7.91 2.92
CA SER A 262 15.48 7.84 3.63
C SER A 262 14.30 7.40 2.78
N THR A 263 14.47 7.15 1.48
CA THR A 263 13.36 6.75 0.61
C THR A 263 13.80 5.60 -0.28
N PHE A 264 13.11 4.46 -0.15
CA PHE A 264 13.45 3.25 -0.88
C PHE A 264 12.25 2.81 -1.71
N SER A 265 12.39 2.77 -3.03
CA SER A 265 11.39 2.12 -3.89
C SER A 265 11.94 0.80 -4.42
N GLY A 266 11.25 -0.29 -4.10
CA GLY A 266 11.49 -1.61 -4.68
C GLY A 266 10.65 -1.79 -5.95
N ARG A 267 11.19 -2.47 -6.96
CA ARG A 267 10.41 -3.01 -8.09
C ARG A 267 10.79 -4.46 -8.30
N LEU A 268 9.80 -5.35 -8.34
CA LEU A 268 9.98 -6.70 -8.83
C LEU A 268 9.82 -6.69 -10.35
N TYR A 269 10.87 -7.05 -11.05
CA TYR A 269 10.83 -7.35 -12.46
C TYR A 269 10.73 -8.86 -12.64
N ARG A 270 9.80 -9.26 -13.50
CA ARG A 270 9.69 -10.63 -13.97
C ARG A 270 10.90 -10.98 -14.82
N THR A 271 11.60 -12.07 -14.52
CA THR A 271 12.43 -12.74 -15.53
C THR A 271 11.53 -13.63 -16.36
N ARG A 272 11.61 -13.51 -17.70
CA ARG A 272 10.91 -14.46 -18.57
C ARG A 272 11.64 -15.80 -18.48
N GLY A 273 10.99 -16.79 -17.86
CA GLY A 273 11.10 -18.20 -18.25
C GLY A 273 10.05 -18.51 -19.29
#